data_AF-A0A835IKI0-F1
#
_entry.id   AF-A0A835IKI0-F1
#
_cell.length_a   1.000
_cell.length_b   1.000
_cell.length_c   1.000
_cell.angle_alpha   90.00
_cell.angle_beta   90.00
_cell.angle_gamma   90.00
#
_symmetry.space_group_name_H-M   'P 1'
#
loop_
_entity.id
_entity.type
_entity.pdbx_description
1 polymer ?
#
loop_
_entity_poly.entity_id
_entity_poly.type
_entity_poly.pdbx_seq_one_letter_code
_entity_poly.pdbx_strand_id
1 'polypeptide(L)'
;VTGFLGGVNWALLVARVCHLYPNANPNKLVSRFFRVYTQWCWPNPVMLCSIEEDDLGFPVWDPRKNPRDCTHHMSIITAAYPCMNSSYNVSTRTRRVMMEQFHNGNKICEVDIVAADSDDLHSWKGWVESRLRQLTLMVLGNQMVNNVVFMQCASCET
;
A
#
# COMPACT_ATOMS: atom_id res chain seq x y z
N VAL A 1 13.67 14.26 14.71
CA VAL A 1 13.06 13.31 13.74
C VAL A 1 12.11 14.10 12.83
N THR A 2 12.08 13.84 11.52
CA THR A 2 11.38 14.68 10.51
C THR A 2 9.85 14.46 10.43
N GLY A 3 9.31 13.50 11.18
CA GLY A 3 7.86 13.26 11.26
C GLY A 3 7.23 12.55 10.05
N PHE A 4 8.05 11.94 9.19
CA PHE A 4 7.65 11.08 8.07
C PHE A 4 7.82 9.60 8.43
N LEU A 5 7.33 8.71 7.55
CA LEU A 5 7.42 7.27 7.74
C LEU A 5 8.85 6.75 7.48
N GLY A 6 9.36 5.94 8.41
CA GLY A 6 10.58 5.16 8.22
C GLY A 6 10.29 3.77 7.63
N GLY A 7 11.34 2.96 7.42
CA GLY A 7 11.23 1.64 6.78
C GLY A 7 10.24 0.69 7.47
N VAL A 8 10.24 0.62 8.81
CA VAL A 8 9.30 -0.22 9.57
C VAL A 8 7.84 0.19 9.32
N ASN A 9 7.57 1.49 9.26
CA ASN A 9 6.21 1.98 9.02
C ASN A 9 5.72 1.56 7.63
N TRP A 10 6.55 1.72 6.60
CA TRP A 10 6.23 1.28 5.24
C TRP A 10 6.01 -0.24 5.18
N ALA A 11 6.85 -1.03 5.85
CA ALA A 11 6.71 -2.48 5.90
C ALA A 11 5.38 -2.91 6.54
N LEU A 12 4.99 -2.29 7.66
CA LEU A 12 3.71 -2.58 8.34
C LEU A 12 2.50 -2.18 7.48
N LEU A 13 2.57 -1.05 6.78
CA LEU A 13 1.51 -0.63 5.85
C LEU A 13 1.37 -1.64 4.69
N VAL A 14 2.47 -2.04 4.07
CA VAL A 14 2.47 -3.03 2.99
C VAL A 14 1.95 -4.39 3.50
N ALA A 15 2.42 -4.84 4.66
CA ALA A 15 1.95 -6.09 5.26
C ALA A 15 0.44 -6.09 5.52
N ARG A 16 -0.14 -4.96 5.96
CA ARG A 16 -1.59 -4.84 6.13
C ARG A 16 -2.33 -5.00 4.81
N VAL A 17 -1.82 -4.42 3.72
CA VAL A 17 -2.41 -4.55 2.38
C VAL A 17 -2.32 -6.00 1.91
N CYS A 18 -1.22 -6.70 2.17
CA CYS A 18 -1.10 -8.14 1.89
C CYS A 18 -2.15 -8.96 2.66
N HIS A 19 -2.45 -8.64 3.92
CA HIS A 19 -3.53 -9.30 4.67
C HIS A 19 -4.91 -9.03 4.09
N LEU A 20 -5.16 -7.82 3.56
CA LEU A 20 -6.45 -7.47 2.93
C LEU A 20 -6.63 -8.13 1.54
N TYR A 21 -5.52 -8.48 0.87
CA TYR A 21 -5.52 -9.04 -0.48
C TYR A 21 -4.56 -10.25 -0.59
N PRO A 22 -4.86 -11.37 0.08
CA PRO A 22 -3.92 -12.50 0.22
C PRO A 22 -3.54 -13.19 -1.10
N ASN A 23 -4.41 -13.11 -2.11
CA ASN A 23 -4.21 -13.74 -3.42
C ASN A 23 -3.80 -12.75 -4.52
N ALA A 24 -3.50 -11.49 -4.16
CA ALA A 24 -3.14 -10.48 -5.14
C ALA A 24 -1.68 -10.58 -5.58
N ASN A 25 -1.45 -10.49 -6.88
CA ASN A 25 -0.10 -10.36 -7.44
C ASN A 25 0.56 -9.04 -7.01
N PRO A 26 1.90 -8.95 -6.94
CA PRO A 26 2.61 -7.73 -6.54
C PRO A 26 2.17 -6.45 -7.26
N ASN A 27 1.92 -6.50 -8.57
CA ASN A 27 1.42 -5.33 -9.31
C ASN A 27 0.06 -4.84 -8.81
N LYS A 28 -0.83 -5.78 -8.46
CA LYS A 28 -2.14 -5.45 -7.88
C LYS A 28 -1.96 -4.90 -6.46
N LEU A 29 -0.99 -5.40 -5.69
CA LEU A 29 -0.72 -4.89 -4.34
C LEU A 29 -0.29 -3.42 -4.32
N VAL A 30 0.49 -2.96 -5.31
CA VAL A 30 0.89 -1.55 -5.41
C VAL A 30 -0.33 -0.64 -5.62
N SER A 31 -1.23 -0.97 -6.56
CA SER A 31 -2.44 -0.17 -6.76
C SER A 31 -3.40 -0.25 -5.57
N ARG A 32 -3.51 -1.43 -4.94
CA ARG A 32 -4.28 -1.58 -3.68
C ARG A 32 -3.71 -0.78 -2.54
N PHE A 33 -2.38 -0.67 -2.42
CA PHE A 33 -1.73 0.10 -1.37
C PHE A 33 -2.20 1.57 -1.38
N PHE A 34 -2.07 2.24 -2.53
CA PHE A 34 -2.48 3.63 -2.64
C PHE A 34 -3.97 3.82 -2.45
N ARG A 35 -4.80 2.91 -3.00
CA ARG A 35 -6.24 2.95 -2.82
C ARG A 35 -6.67 2.82 -1.36
N VAL A 36 -6.12 1.84 -0.65
CA VAL A 36 -6.42 1.60 0.78
C VAL A 36 -6.04 2.81 1.61
N TYR A 37 -4.82 3.35 1.46
CA TYR A 37 -4.35 4.43 2.32
C TYR A 37 -4.84 5.83 1.95
N THR A 38 -5.30 6.02 0.72
CA THR A 38 -6.07 7.22 0.33
C THR A 38 -7.44 7.24 1.01
N GLN A 39 -8.08 6.07 1.13
CA GLN A 39 -9.43 5.93 1.70
C GLN A 39 -9.43 5.57 3.20
N TRP A 40 -8.26 5.41 3.81
CA TRP A 40 -8.16 4.99 5.20
C TRP A 40 -8.70 6.08 6.13
N CYS A 41 -9.63 5.70 7.01
CA CYS A 41 -10.27 6.59 7.96
C CYS A 41 -9.35 6.92 9.15
N TRP A 42 -8.26 7.63 8.90
CA TRP A 42 -7.41 8.18 9.96
C TRP A 42 -8.24 9.01 10.95
N PRO A 43 -8.03 8.90 12.29
CA PRO A 43 -6.86 8.32 12.96
C PRO A 43 -6.97 6.82 13.33
N ASN A 44 -7.89 6.06 12.72
CA ASN A 44 -7.98 4.61 13.00
C ASN A 44 -6.62 3.93 12.79
N PRO A 45 -6.14 3.12 13.76
CA PRO A 45 -4.80 2.56 13.71
C PRO A 45 -4.68 1.48 12.64
N VAL A 46 -3.53 1.44 11.98
CA VAL A 46 -3.13 0.29 11.17
C VAL A 46 -2.53 -0.76 12.10
N MET A 47 -3.16 -1.93 12.14
CA MET A 47 -2.76 -3.06 12.98
C MET A 47 -2.68 -4.35 12.16
N LEU A 48 -1.65 -5.16 12.39
CA LEU A 48 -1.52 -6.48 11.76
C LEU A 48 -2.22 -7.58 12.55
N CYS A 49 -2.20 -7.48 13.88
CA CYS A 49 -2.84 -8.36 14.86
C CYS A 49 -3.63 -7.53 15.87
N SER A 50 -4.46 -8.18 16.68
CA SER A 50 -5.04 -7.58 17.88
C SER A 50 -3.94 -7.24 18.89
N ILE A 51 -4.11 -6.15 19.60
CA ILE A 51 -3.24 -5.80 20.72
C ILE A 51 -3.58 -6.74 21.87
N GLU A 52 -2.59 -7.53 22.29
CA GLU A 52 -2.69 -8.41 23.45
C GLU A 52 -2.07 -7.71 24.67
N GLU A 53 -2.74 -7.84 25.81
CA GLU A 53 -2.22 -7.41 27.11
C GLU A 53 -1.51 -8.58 27.76
N ASP A 54 -0.38 -8.30 28.42
CA ASP A 54 0.42 -9.29 29.13
C ASP A 54 0.68 -8.78 30.56
N ASP A 55 0.88 -9.69 31.51
CA ASP A 55 1.04 -9.41 32.94
C ASP A 55 2.41 -8.81 33.28
N LEU A 56 3.26 -8.57 32.27
CA LEU A 56 4.59 -7.99 32.41
C LEU A 56 4.57 -6.48 32.74
N GLY A 57 3.42 -5.81 32.63
CA GLY A 57 3.24 -4.41 33.06
C GLY A 57 3.95 -3.36 32.20
N PHE A 58 4.39 -3.70 30.99
CA PHE A 58 4.96 -2.73 30.06
C PHE A 58 3.88 -1.83 29.45
N PRO A 59 4.19 -0.57 29.11
CA PRO A 59 3.24 0.32 28.46
C PRO A 59 2.92 -0.20 27.06
N VAL A 60 1.62 -0.40 26.80
CA VAL A 60 1.07 -0.78 25.50
C VAL A 60 0.25 0.39 24.97
N TRP A 61 0.35 0.67 23.67
CA TRP A 61 -0.44 1.72 23.02
C TRP A 61 -1.93 1.42 23.15
N ASP A 62 -2.67 2.32 23.79
CA ASP A 62 -4.12 2.23 23.90
C ASP A 62 -4.73 3.65 23.99
N PRO A 63 -5.39 4.14 22.92
CA PRO A 63 -6.00 5.46 22.90
C PRO A 63 -7.18 5.61 23.86
N ARG A 64 -7.71 4.51 24.41
CA ARG A 64 -8.81 4.50 25.40
C ARG A 64 -8.28 4.69 26.82
N LYS A 65 -7.07 4.23 27.10
CA LYS A 65 -6.43 4.32 28.43
C LYS A 65 -5.51 5.53 28.57
N ASN A 66 -4.82 5.92 27.49
CA ASN A 66 -3.81 6.96 27.52
C ASN A 66 -4.20 8.18 26.66
N PRO A 67 -4.42 9.37 27.28
CA PRO A 67 -4.72 10.59 26.54
C PRO A 67 -3.65 11.04 25.55
N ARG A 68 -2.38 10.63 25.69
CA ARG A 68 -1.38 10.92 24.65
C ARG A 68 -1.70 10.14 23.37
N ASP A 69 -2.13 8.90 23.52
CA ASP A 69 -2.34 7.99 22.40
C ASP A 69 -3.53 8.40 21.51
N CYS A 70 -4.54 9.04 22.10
CA CYS A 70 -5.71 9.54 21.37
C CYS A 70 -5.42 10.76 20.48
N THR A 71 -4.28 11.43 20.67
CA THR A 71 -3.90 12.62 19.87
C THR A 71 -3.13 12.29 18.59
N HIS A 72 -2.74 11.04 18.38
CA HIS A 72 -1.96 10.63 17.22
C HIS A 72 -2.75 10.72 15.91
N HIS A 73 -2.14 11.30 14.88
CA HIS A 73 -2.81 11.58 13.62
C HIS A 73 -2.83 10.41 12.62
N MET A 74 -1.85 9.50 12.71
CA MET A 74 -1.62 8.43 11.74
C MET A 74 -0.97 7.23 12.42
N SER A 75 -1.71 6.53 13.29
CA SER A 75 -1.16 5.46 14.12
C SER A 75 -0.87 4.19 13.31
N ILE A 76 0.37 3.72 13.35
CA ILE A 76 0.83 2.45 12.77
C ILE A 76 1.44 1.65 13.91
N ILE A 77 0.83 0.52 14.24
CA ILE A 77 1.12 -0.21 15.47
C ILE A 77 2.08 -1.36 15.19
N THR A 78 3.14 -1.47 15.98
CA THR A 78 4.05 -2.61 15.95
C THR A 78 3.33 -3.88 16.39
N ALA A 79 3.59 -4.99 15.69
CA ALA A 79 2.88 -6.25 15.94
C ALA A 79 3.42 -7.05 17.13
N ALA A 80 4.66 -6.77 17.58
CA ALA A 80 5.28 -7.45 18.71
C ALA A 80 4.98 -6.71 20.03
N TYR A 81 4.77 -7.48 21.09
CA TYR A 81 4.59 -6.95 22.43
C TYR A 81 5.89 -6.29 22.96
N PRO A 82 5.81 -5.14 23.65
CA PRO A 82 4.62 -4.31 23.82
C PRO A 82 4.27 -3.57 22.52
N CYS A 83 3.00 -3.65 22.10
CA CYS A 83 2.53 -3.01 20.88
C CYS A 83 2.58 -1.48 21.05
N MET A 84 3.25 -0.78 20.14
CA MET A 84 3.46 0.67 20.21
C MET A 84 3.19 1.34 18.87
N ASN A 85 2.81 2.62 18.88
CA ASN A 85 2.72 3.42 17.65
C ASN A 85 4.13 3.77 17.15
N SER A 86 4.58 3.23 16.03
CA SER A 86 5.90 3.51 15.43
C SER A 86 5.96 4.82 14.63
N SER A 87 4.82 5.50 14.48
CA SER A 87 4.65 6.75 13.74
C SER A 87 4.18 7.92 14.63
N TYR A 88 4.51 7.88 15.93
CA TYR A 88 4.12 8.91 16.91
C TYR A 88 4.62 10.32 16.56
N ASN A 89 5.71 10.44 15.79
CA ASN A 89 6.25 11.72 15.34
C ASN A 89 5.48 12.35 14.15
N VAL A 90 4.47 11.66 13.60
CA VAL A 90 3.66 12.22 12.51
C VAL A 90 2.83 13.39 13.02
N SER A 91 3.04 14.55 12.43
CA SER A 91 2.31 15.79 12.72
C SER A 91 1.16 15.98 11.72
N THR A 92 0.26 16.92 12.01
CA THR A 92 -0.77 17.35 11.05
C THR A 92 -0.17 17.77 9.70
N ARG A 93 1.00 18.43 9.70
CA ARG A 93 1.66 18.90 8.47
C ARG A 93 2.23 17.76 7.64
N THR A 94 2.97 16.84 8.27
CA THR A 94 3.56 15.70 7.55
C THR A 94 2.50 14.72 7.09
N ARG A 95 1.44 14.50 7.89
CA ARG A 95 0.26 13.74 7.46
C ARG A 95 -0.38 14.34 6.20
N ARG A 96 -0.58 15.66 6.14
CA ARG A 96 -1.15 16.33 4.96
C ARG A 96 -0.34 16.02 3.70
N VAL A 97 0.99 16.17 3.77
CA VAL A 97 1.89 15.87 2.65
C VAL A 97 1.80 14.40 2.26
N MET A 98 1.81 13.47 3.21
CA MET A 98 1.70 12.04 2.92
C MET A 98 0.36 11.66 2.28
N MET A 99 -0.75 12.23 2.75
CA MET A 99 -2.07 12.01 2.15
C MET A 99 -2.15 12.53 0.72
N GLU A 100 -1.53 13.68 0.43
CA GLU A 100 -1.39 14.20 -0.93
C GLU A 100 -0.60 13.24 -1.82
N GLN A 101 0.50 12.68 -1.31
CA GLN A 101 1.28 11.68 -2.06
C GLN A 101 0.52 10.37 -2.26
N PHE A 102 -0.28 9.91 -1.28
CA PHE A 102 -1.14 8.74 -1.48
C PHE A 102 -2.19 8.96 -2.56
N HIS A 103 -2.81 10.14 -2.57
CA HIS A 103 -3.79 10.49 -3.60
C HIS A 103 -3.15 10.56 -4.99
N ASN A 104 -1.95 11.16 -5.10
CA ASN A 104 -1.18 11.19 -6.35
C ASN A 104 -0.80 9.78 -6.81
N GLY A 105 -0.29 8.94 -5.90
CA GLY A 105 0.02 7.55 -6.21
C GLY A 105 -1.21 6.75 -6.65
N ASN A 106 -2.37 7.01 -6.04
CA ASN A 106 -3.63 6.36 -6.43
C ASN A 106 -4.03 6.73 -7.86
N LYS A 107 -3.93 8.01 -8.24
CA LYS A 107 -4.18 8.47 -9.61
C LYS A 107 -3.23 7.86 -10.63
N ILE A 108 -1.94 7.74 -10.28
CA ILE A 108 -0.93 7.15 -11.18
C ILE A 108 -1.17 5.65 -11.37
N CYS A 109 -1.61 4.94 -10.33
CA CYS A 109 -1.89 3.50 -10.38
C CYS A 109 -3.29 3.17 -10.94
N GLU A 110 -4.13 4.16 -11.22
CA GLU A 110 -5.42 3.99 -11.86
C GLU A 110 -5.19 3.80 -13.36
N VAL A 111 -5.30 2.54 -13.81
CA VAL A 111 -5.18 2.19 -15.23
C VAL A 111 -6.58 1.86 -15.73
N ASP A 112 -7.15 2.77 -16.49
CA ASP A 112 -8.41 2.57 -17.18
C ASP A 112 -8.17 1.79 -18.47
N ILE A 113 -8.79 0.62 -18.59
CA ILE A 113 -8.87 -0.14 -19.85
C ILE A 113 -10.23 0.19 -20.45
N VAL A 114 -10.23 0.86 -21.60
CA VAL A 114 -11.43 1.18 -22.36
C VAL A 114 -11.48 0.28 -23.58
N ALA A 115 -12.65 -0.25 -23.89
CA ALA A 115 -12.91 -1.04 -25.09
C ALA A 115 -14.26 -0.65 -25.70
N ALA A 116 -14.45 -0.93 -26.99
CA ALA A 116 -15.67 -0.60 -27.72
C ALA A 116 -16.89 -1.38 -27.19
N ASP A 117 -16.66 -2.62 -26.74
CA ASP A 117 -17.67 -3.47 -26.13
C ASP A 117 -17.09 -4.35 -25.00
N SER A 118 -17.96 -5.14 -24.37
CA SER A 118 -17.62 -5.98 -23.22
C SER A 118 -16.70 -7.17 -23.57
N ASP A 119 -16.79 -7.71 -24.78
CA ASP A 119 -15.99 -8.86 -25.21
C ASP A 119 -14.56 -8.42 -25.51
N ASP A 120 -14.41 -7.26 -26.16
CA ASP A 120 -13.14 -6.58 -26.34
C ASP A 120 -12.52 -6.21 -24.98
N LEU A 121 -13.31 -5.67 -24.04
CA LEU A 121 -12.83 -5.32 -22.71
C LEU A 121 -12.26 -6.54 -21.98
N HIS A 122 -12.94 -7.69 -22.07
CA HIS A 122 -12.50 -8.93 -21.43
C HIS A 122 -11.18 -9.42 -22.03
N SER A 123 -11.08 -9.40 -23.36
CA SER A 123 -9.89 -9.80 -24.11
C SER A 123 -8.69 -8.90 -23.78
N TRP A 124 -8.88 -7.58 -23.81
CA TRP A 124 -7.86 -6.59 -23.46
C TRP A 124 -7.40 -6.73 -22.02
N LYS A 125 -8.34 -6.87 -21.07
CA LYS A 125 -8.02 -7.07 -19.67
C LYS A 125 -7.18 -8.33 -19.46
N GLY A 126 -7.57 -9.45 -20.08
CA GLY A 126 -6.81 -10.70 -20.01
C GLY A 126 -5.40 -10.56 -20.57
N TRP A 127 -5.26 -9.88 -21.72
CA TRP A 127 -3.96 -9.63 -22.35
C TRP A 127 -3.06 -8.74 -21.49
N VAL A 128 -3.58 -7.61 -20.99
CA VAL A 128 -2.83 -6.67 -20.14
C VAL A 128 -2.41 -7.34 -18.82
N GLU A 129 -3.30 -8.07 -18.17
CA GLU A 129 -2.98 -8.80 -16.92
C GLU A 129 -1.90 -9.86 -17.15
N SER A 130 -1.91 -10.55 -18.29
CA SER A 130 -0.89 -11.54 -18.67
C SER A 130 0.49 -10.89 -18.83
N ARG A 131 0.58 -9.78 -19.59
CA ARG A 131 1.85 -9.06 -19.82
C ARG A 131 2.40 -8.41 -18.55
N LEU A 132 1.54 -7.82 -17.73
CA LEU A 132 1.93 -7.26 -16.44
C LEU A 132 2.48 -8.33 -15.51
N ARG A 133 1.84 -9.52 -15.46
CA ARG A 133 2.36 -10.67 -14.70
C ARG A 133 3.73 -11.11 -15.20
N GLN A 134 3.93 -11.20 -16.52
CA GLN A 134 5.24 -11.53 -17.11
C GLN A 134 6.31 -10.51 -16.69
N LEU A 135 5.99 -9.22 -16.75
CA LEU A 135 6.91 -8.15 -16.35
C LEU A 135 7.26 -8.22 -14.85
N THR A 136 6.30 -8.50 -13.97
CA THR A 136 6.58 -8.74 -12.54
C THR A 136 7.53 -9.91 -12.34
N LEU A 137 7.28 -11.02 -13.04
CA LEU A 137 8.13 -12.21 -12.95
C LEU A 137 9.53 -11.94 -13.50
N MET A 138 9.66 -11.12 -14.54
CA MET A 138 10.97 -10.70 -15.05
C MET A 138 11.73 -9.84 -14.03
N VAL A 139 11.06 -8.87 -13.40
CA VAL A 139 11.69 -7.96 -12.42
C VAL A 139 12.05 -8.68 -11.12
N LEU A 140 11.18 -9.57 -10.64
CA LEU A 140 11.43 -10.34 -9.41
C LEU A 140 12.33 -11.56 -9.65
N GLY A 141 12.41 -12.05 -10.89
CA GLY A 141 12.98 -13.36 -11.22
C GLY A 141 14.35 -13.37 -11.88
N ASN A 142 14.95 -12.23 -12.28
CA ASN A 142 16.26 -12.28 -12.94
C ASN A 142 17.17 -11.08 -12.64
N GLN A 143 18.34 -11.40 -12.08
CA GLN A 143 19.59 -10.83 -12.57
C GLN A 143 19.59 -10.85 -14.11
N MET A 144 20.01 -9.74 -14.72
CA MET A 144 20.53 -9.61 -16.09
C MET A 144 20.01 -10.58 -17.16
N VAL A 145 19.04 -10.17 -17.98
CA VAL A 145 19.15 -10.38 -19.44
C VAL A 145 18.61 -9.14 -20.14
N ASN A 146 19.53 -8.41 -20.78
CA ASN A 146 19.24 -7.36 -21.74
C ASN A 146 18.19 -7.84 -22.76
N ASN A 147 17.01 -7.24 -22.75
CA ASN A 147 16.20 -7.09 -23.96
C ASN A 147 15.31 -5.86 -23.79
N VAL A 148 15.77 -4.77 -24.41
CA VAL A 148 14.96 -3.61 -24.73
C VAL A 148 13.87 -4.11 -25.68
N VAL A 149 12.66 -4.37 -25.15
CA VAL A 149 11.48 -4.59 -26.00
C VAL A 149 10.87 -3.23 -26.25
N PHE A 150 11.09 -2.71 -27.46
CA PHE A 150 10.38 -1.57 -28.00
C PHE A 150 8.87 -1.86 -27.97
N MET A 151 8.13 -0.97 -27.30
CA MET A 151 6.68 -0.98 -27.27
C MET A 151 6.18 -0.40 -28.60
N GLN A 152 6.01 -1.26 -29.61
CA GLN A 152 5.42 -0.84 -30.88
C GLN A 152 3.89 -0.94 -30.75
N CYS A 153 3.25 0.23 -30.70
CA CYS A 153 1.81 0.41 -30.81
C CYS A 153 1.39 -0.03 -32.22
N ALA A 154 0.73 -1.18 -32.35
CA ALA A 154 0.13 -1.62 -33.60
C ALA A 154 -1.35 -1.24 -33.59
N SER A 155 -1.66 0.00 -33.92
CA SER A 155 -3.03 0.45 -34.23
C SER A 155 -2.99 1.70 -35.10
N CYS A 156 -2.67 1.54 -36.38
CA CYS A 156 -3.18 2.36 -37.47
C CYS A 156 -2.62 1.81 -38.79
N GLU A 157 -3.44 1.06 -39.52
CA GLU A 157 -3.48 1.10 -40.98
C GLU A 157 -4.91 0.70 -41.39
N THR A 158 -5.62 1.71 -41.90
CA THR A 158 -6.88 1.77 -42.68
C THR A 158 -7.83 0.58 -42.70
#